data_AF-A0A841U3I1-F1
#
_entry.id   AF-A0A841U3I1-F1
#
_cell.length_a   1.000
_cell.length_b   1.000
_cell.length_c   1.000
_cell.angle_alpha   90.00
_cell.angle_beta   90.00
_cell.angle_gamma   90.00
#
_symmetry.space_group_name_H-M   'P 1'
#
loop_
_entity.id
_entity.type
_entity.pdbx_description
1 polymer ?
#
loop_
_entity_poly.entity_id
_entity_poly.type
_entity_poly.pdbx_seq_one_letter_code
_entity_poly.pdbx_strand_id
1 'polypeptide(L)'
;MRNIVAKGWIQLAVLGAALYFAIDGIQILIDYSMGFITYEASFVRASRIALVLAGAIAFLLKKKILALTSFGRNVVKAIMIAAAFSFAAFLFCYTATDSDGVVRHRAWSWERHGWDEAVKATTAAYIEEFYSSTRRNRLRAVLEYRIHFKDGSSVNVWDDASSLSKLDKYVRSKGIPVEHGEADPIILNHLRKYADGDPEEIRRLLTR
;
A
#
# COMPACT_ATOMS: atom_id res chain seq x y z
N MET A 1 23.77 24.26 -26.03
CA MET A 1 22.44 23.76 -25.60
C MET A 1 22.47 22.38 -24.94
N ARG A 2 23.19 21.37 -25.46
CA ARG A 2 23.27 20.00 -24.89
C ARG A 2 23.64 19.93 -23.39
N ASN A 3 24.62 20.72 -22.93
CA ASN A 3 25.07 20.71 -21.52
C ASN A 3 24.04 21.27 -20.51
N ILE A 4 23.13 22.15 -20.94
CA ILE A 4 22.11 22.72 -20.06
C ILE A 4 20.98 21.71 -19.84
N VAL A 5 20.59 21.00 -20.90
CA VAL A 5 19.58 19.94 -20.85
C VAL A 5 20.05 18.78 -19.97
N ALA A 6 21.30 18.33 -20.11
CA ALA A 6 21.86 17.25 -19.29
C ALA A 6 21.91 17.62 -17.80
N LYS A 7 22.32 18.85 -17.44
CA LYS A 7 22.31 19.33 -16.06
C LYS A 7 20.90 19.40 -15.47
N GLY A 8 19.90 19.77 -16.27
CA GLY A 8 18.49 19.78 -15.86
C GLY A 8 17.96 18.39 -15.50
N TRP A 9 18.26 17.37 -16.32
CA TRP A 9 17.87 15.99 -16.06
C TRP A 9 18.57 15.40 -14.82
N ILE A 10 19.85 15.70 -14.61
CA ILE A 10 20.57 15.26 -13.40
C ILE A 10 19.95 15.89 -12.14
N GLN A 11 19.65 17.19 -12.16
CA GLN A 11 19.00 17.86 -11.01
C GLN A 11 17.61 17.30 -10.71
N LEU A 12 16.84 16.96 -11.75
CA LEU A 12 15.55 16.27 -11.63
C LEU A 12 15.70 14.90 -10.99
N ALA A 13 16.65 14.09 -11.46
CA ALA A 13 16.90 12.76 -10.93
C ALA A 13 17.34 12.82 -9.46
N VAL A 14 18.23 13.74 -9.11
CA VAL A 14 18.67 13.96 -7.72
C VAL A 14 17.52 14.41 -6.82
N LEU A 15 16.68 15.36 -7.28
CA LEU A 15 15.53 15.82 -6.50
C LEU A 15 14.48 14.71 -6.35
N GLY A 16 14.18 13.97 -7.41
CA GLY A 16 13.24 12.86 -7.38
C GLY A 16 13.70 11.75 -6.44
N ALA A 17 14.99 11.40 -6.48
CA ALA A 17 15.59 10.46 -5.54
C ALA A 17 15.54 10.98 -4.10
N ALA A 18 15.91 12.24 -3.85
CA ALA A 18 15.85 12.83 -2.51
C ALA A 18 14.42 12.85 -1.94
N LEU A 19 13.42 13.18 -2.77
CA LEU A 19 12.01 13.18 -2.34
C LEU A 19 11.52 11.75 -2.07
N TYR A 20 11.90 10.79 -2.92
CA TYR A 20 11.61 9.38 -2.71
C TYR A 20 12.20 8.89 -1.38
N PHE A 21 13.50 9.12 -1.13
CA PHE A 21 14.16 8.75 0.11
C PHE A 21 13.59 9.46 1.34
N ALA A 22 13.14 10.71 1.22
CA ALA A 22 12.49 11.40 2.33
C ALA A 22 11.15 10.76 2.70
N ILE A 23 10.34 10.40 1.70
CA ILE A 23 9.05 9.72 1.91
C ILE A 23 9.28 8.32 2.50
N ASP A 24 10.22 7.56 1.94
CA ASP A 24 10.59 6.23 2.41
C ASP A 24 11.17 6.27 3.82
N GLY A 25 12.01 7.26 4.11
CA GLY A 25 12.56 7.50 5.45
C GLY A 25 11.50 7.88 6.49
N ILE A 26 10.49 8.69 6.12
CA ILE A 26 9.34 8.98 7.01
C ILE A 26 8.58 7.70 7.30
N GLN A 27 8.34 6.86 6.30
CA GLN A 27 7.65 5.60 6.51
C GLN A 27 8.47 4.63 7.36
N ILE A 28 9.76 4.45 7.08
CA ILE A 28 10.65 3.62 7.91
C ILE A 28 10.65 4.14 9.35
N LEU A 29 10.66 5.46 9.57
CA LEU A 29 10.56 6.03 10.91
C LEU A 29 9.21 5.73 11.57
N ILE A 30 8.11 5.75 10.83
CA ILE A 30 6.79 5.35 11.34
C ILE A 30 6.79 3.86 11.70
N ASP A 31 7.24 3.00 10.78
CA ASP A 31 7.29 1.55 10.97
C ASP A 31 8.22 1.18 12.14
N TYR A 32 9.38 1.84 12.25
CA TYR A 32 10.36 1.62 13.30
C TYR A 32 9.92 2.19 14.66
N SER A 33 9.37 3.41 14.69
CA SER A 33 8.89 4.03 15.93
C SER A 33 7.70 3.29 16.53
N MET A 34 6.95 2.58 15.69
CA MET A 34 5.75 1.89 16.12
C MET A 34 5.87 0.36 16.15
N GLY A 35 6.97 -0.22 15.66
CA GLY A 35 7.19 -1.67 15.66
C GLY A 35 6.21 -2.48 14.79
N PHE A 36 5.53 -1.82 13.85
CA PHE A 36 4.45 -2.39 13.07
C PHE A 36 4.93 -2.98 11.73
N ILE A 37 4.25 -4.04 11.28
CA ILE A 37 4.09 -4.31 9.84
C ILE A 37 2.91 -3.45 9.39
N THR A 38 3.15 -2.41 8.60
CA THR A 38 2.11 -1.55 8.02
C THR A 38 1.67 -2.08 6.67
N TYR A 39 0.35 -2.12 6.44
CA TYR A 39 -0.23 -2.60 5.19
C TYR A 39 -0.53 -1.39 4.29
N GLU A 40 0.20 -1.25 3.19
CA GLU A 40 -0.02 -0.14 2.26
C GLU A 40 -1.22 -0.40 1.35
N ALA A 41 -2.26 0.41 1.46
CA ALA A 41 -3.27 0.46 0.40
C ALA A 41 -2.61 0.91 -0.91
N SER A 42 -2.94 0.27 -2.04
CA SER A 42 -2.34 0.54 -3.37
C SER A 42 -2.40 2.02 -3.80
N PHE A 43 -3.38 2.77 -3.27
CA PHE A 43 -3.54 4.21 -3.47
C PHE A 43 -2.40 5.05 -2.86
N VAL A 44 -1.75 4.55 -1.81
CA VAL A 44 -0.65 5.22 -1.09
C VAL A 44 0.58 5.29 -1.99
N ARG A 45 0.97 4.13 -2.56
CA ARG A 45 2.07 4.05 -3.55
C ARG A 45 1.84 5.03 -4.71
N ALA A 46 0.60 5.10 -5.23
CA ALA A 46 0.24 6.06 -6.28
C ALA A 46 0.34 7.53 -5.82
N SER A 47 -0.09 7.84 -4.59
CA SER A 47 -0.01 9.20 -4.03
C SER A 47 1.45 9.66 -3.83
N ARG A 48 2.36 8.76 -3.45
CA ARG A 48 3.80 9.05 -3.34
C ARG A 48 4.41 9.41 -4.68
N ILE A 49 4.15 8.59 -5.71
CA ILE A 49 4.61 8.86 -7.07
C ILE A 49 4.08 10.21 -7.55
N ALA A 50 2.80 10.50 -7.31
CA ALA A 50 2.20 11.79 -7.66
C ALA A 50 2.89 12.96 -6.95
N LEU A 51 3.23 12.83 -5.66
CA LEU A 51 3.92 13.86 -4.89
C LEU A 51 5.36 14.10 -5.41
N VAL A 52 6.09 13.04 -5.72
CA VAL A 52 7.44 13.11 -6.33
C VAL A 52 7.40 13.81 -7.69
N LEU A 53 6.50 13.40 -8.57
CA LEU A 53 6.35 14.00 -9.90
C LEU A 53 5.92 15.47 -9.82
N ALA A 54 4.98 15.80 -8.94
CA ALA A 54 4.51 17.17 -8.80
C ALA A 54 5.59 18.09 -8.21
N GLY A 55 6.38 17.59 -7.24
CA GLY A 55 7.55 18.31 -6.71
C GLY A 55 8.63 18.55 -7.75
N ALA A 56 8.92 17.54 -8.58
CA ALA A 56 9.83 17.64 -9.72
C ALA A 56 9.38 18.71 -10.73
N ILE A 57 8.10 18.73 -11.10
CA ILE A 57 7.52 19.74 -12.00
C ILE A 57 7.58 21.13 -11.36
N ALA A 58 7.25 21.27 -10.08
CA ALA A 58 7.33 22.54 -9.35
C ALA A 58 8.77 23.10 -9.32
N PHE A 59 9.78 22.24 -9.16
CA PHE A 59 11.18 22.61 -9.22
C PHE A 59 11.60 23.11 -10.61
N LEU A 60 11.22 22.39 -11.67
CA LEU A 60 11.51 22.80 -13.05
C LEU A 60 10.89 24.16 -13.40
N LEU A 61 9.68 24.42 -12.89
CA LEU A 61 9.02 25.72 -13.02
C LEU A 61 9.79 26.82 -12.30
N LYS A 62 10.22 26.56 -11.06
CA LYS A 62 11.02 27.52 -10.27
C LYS A 62 12.34 27.85 -10.97
N LYS A 63 12.97 26.86 -11.61
CA LYS A 63 14.21 27.05 -12.39
C LYS A 63 13.97 27.69 -13.77
N LYS A 64 12.73 28.01 -14.13
CA LYS A 64 12.34 28.54 -15.45
C LYS A 64 12.78 27.64 -16.61
N ILE A 65 12.99 26.35 -16.35
CA ILE A 65 13.37 25.36 -17.37
C ILE A 65 12.15 24.97 -18.21
N LEU A 66 10.96 24.96 -17.58
CA LEU A 66 9.68 24.79 -18.24
C LEU A 66 8.87 26.09 -18.19
N ALA A 67 8.40 26.54 -19.35
CA ALA A 67 7.40 27.58 -19.46
C ALA A 67 6.02 26.94 -19.52
N LEU A 68 5.29 26.95 -18.40
CA LEU A 68 3.88 26.58 -18.38
C LEU A 68 2.98 27.80 -18.55
N THR A 69 1.86 27.61 -19.22
CA THR A 69 0.74 28.56 -19.25
C THR A 69 0.24 28.84 -17.83
N SER A 70 -0.52 29.93 -17.63
CA SER A 70 -1.14 30.24 -16.32
C SER A 70 -2.01 29.07 -15.83
N PHE A 71 -2.76 28.46 -16.76
CA PHE A 71 -3.55 27.27 -16.52
C PHE A 71 -2.69 26.08 -16.04
N GLY A 72 -1.60 25.76 -16.74
CA GLY A 72 -0.71 24.67 -16.36
C GLY A 72 -0.10 24.82 -14.96
N ARG A 73 0.25 26.05 -14.55
CA ARG A 73 0.73 26.33 -13.20
C ARG A 73 -0.32 26.06 -12.12
N ASN A 74 -1.57 26.42 -12.38
CA ASN A 74 -2.67 26.17 -11.44
C ASN A 74 -2.98 24.68 -11.31
N VAL A 75 -2.93 23.93 -12.42
CA VAL A 75 -3.09 22.46 -12.41
C VAL A 75 -2.00 21.79 -11.56
N VAL A 76 -0.73 22.16 -11.73
CA VAL A 76 0.37 21.59 -10.93
C VAL A 76 0.20 21.89 -9.44
N LYS A 77 -0.22 23.10 -9.08
CA LYS A 77 -0.53 23.44 -7.68
C LYS A 77 -1.65 22.57 -7.12
N ALA A 78 -2.74 22.39 -7.87
CA ALA A 78 -3.87 21.56 -7.46
C ALA A 78 -3.44 20.09 -7.25
N ILE A 79 -2.60 19.55 -8.15
CA ILE A 79 -2.05 18.20 -8.01
C ILE A 79 -1.19 18.08 -6.76
N MET A 80 -0.33 19.07 -6.45
CA MET A 80 0.47 19.03 -5.22
C MET A 80 -0.39 19.04 -3.97
N ILE A 81 -1.42 19.88 -3.93
CA ILE A 81 -2.36 19.95 -2.80
C ILE A 81 -3.08 18.60 -2.64
N ALA A 82 -3.62 18.04 -3.74
CA ALA A 82 -4.31 16.75 -3.71
C ALA A 82 -3.39 15.60 -3.28
N ALA A 83 -2.14 15.58 -3.75
CA ALA A 83 -1.15 14.59 -3.35
C ALA A 83 -0.79 14.73 -1.87
N ALA A 84 -0.61 15.95 -1.36
CA ALA A 84 -0.32 16.20 0.05
C ALA A 84 -1.48 15.77 0.95
N PHE A 85 -2.73 16.07 0.58
CA PHE A 85 -3.91 15.58 1.30
C PHE A 85 -4.04 14.06 1.25
N SER A 86 -3.74 13.43 0.11
CA SER A 86 -3.78 11.97 -0.02
C SER A 86 -2.72 11.30 0.86
N PHE A 87 -1.52 11.89 0.93
CA PHE A 87 -0.45 11.42 1.80
C PHE A 87 -0.78 11.61 3.28
N ALA A 88 -1.32 12.79 3.66
CA ALA A 88 -1.80 13.01 5.02
C ALA A 88 -2.92 12.02 5.39
N ALA A 89 -3.89 11.82 4.51
CA ALA A 89 -4.97 10.85 4.72
C ALA A 89 -4.43 9.43 4.95
N PHE A 90 -3.34 9.03 4.28
CA PHE A 90 -2.66 7.77 4.55
C PHE A 90 -2.06 7.69 5.95
N LEU A 91 -1.33 8.73 6.39
CA LEU A 91 -0.77 8.78 7.75
C LEU A 91 -1.86 8.60 8.82
N PHE A 92 -3.08 9.03 8.50
CA PHE A 92 -4.24 8.91 9.38
C PHE A 92 -5.11 7.68 9.12
N CYS A 93 -4.88 6.90 8.06
CA CYS A 93 -5.69 5.74 7.68
C CYS A 93 -4.81 4.54 7.32
N TYR A 94 -4.42 3.76 8.31
CA TYR A 94 -3.62 2.55 8.11
C TYR A 94 -4.12 1.39 8.98
N THR A 95 -3.82 0.18 8.52
CA THR A 95 -3.91 -1.03 9.32
C THR A 95 -2.48 -1.52 9.54
N ALA A 96 -2.19 -1.99 10.73
CA ALA A 96 -0.88 -2.49 11.12
C ALA A 96 -1.01 -3.67 12.08
N THR A 97 0.03 -4.50 12.16
CA THR A 97 0.14 -5.59 13.14
C THR A 97 1.46 -5.50 13.88
N ASP A 98 1.45 -5.64 15.21
CA ASP A 98 2.63 -5.72 16.07
C ASP A 98 2.59 -6.95 17.00
N SER A 99 3.51 -6.99 17.97
CA SER A 99 3.55 -8.01 19.02
C SER A 99 2.29 -8.08 19.88
N ASP A 100 1.55 -7.00 20.00
CA ASP A 100 0.46 -6.88 20.95
C ASP A 100 -0.90 -7.15 20.28
N GLY A 101 -1.04 -6.83 18.99
CA GLY A 101 -2.27 -7.06 18.26
C GLY A 101 -2.32 -6.47 16.85
N VAL A 102 -3.56 -6.25 16.41
CA VAL A 102 -3.88 -5.57 15.16
C VAL A 102 -4.37 -4.16 15.49
N VAL A 103 -3.74 -3.16 14.88
CA VAL A 103 -4.11 -1.76 15.00
C VAL A 103 -4.76 -1.29 13.72
N ARG A 104 -5.92 -0.67 13.85
CA ARG A 104 -6.61 0.02 12.76
C ARG A 104 -6.73 1.49 13.14
N HIS A 105 -5.97 2.32 12.45
CA HIS A 105 -6.08 3.76 12.56
C HIS A 105 -6.93 4.29 11.40
N ARG A 106 -7.96 5.05 11.71
CA ARG A 106 -8.73 5.87 10.77
C ARG A 106 -8.66 7.31 11.24
N ALA A 107 -8.94 8.27 10.35
CA ALA A 107 -8.67 9.69 10.62
C ALA A 107 -9.25 10.25 11.92
N TRP A 108 -10.31 9.63 12.45
CA TRP A 108 -10.97 10.03 13.68
C TRP A 108 -11.23 8.86 14.65
N SER A 109 -10.74 7.66 14.36
CA SER A 109 -10.91 6.50 15.24
C SER A 109 -9.65 5.65 15.29
N TRP A 110 -9.33 5.17 16.48
CA TRP A 110 -8.25 4.22 16.71
C TRP A 110 -8.84 2.99 17.38
N GLU A 111 -8.72 1.86 16.70
CA GLU A 111 -9.15 0.56 17.18
C GLU A 111 -7.91 -0.32 17.31
N ARG A 112 -7.77 -0.99 18.46
CA ARG A 112 -6.73 -1.99 18.69
C ARG A 112 -7.40 -3.26 19.19
N HIS A 113 -7.12 -4.35 18.50
CA HIS A 113 -7.53 -5.69 18.92
C HIS A 113 -6.32 -6.47 19.35
N GLY A 114 -6.31 -6.93 20.60
CA GLY A 114 -5.26 -7.80 21.12
C GLY A 114 -5.26 -9.16 20.41
N TRP A 115 -4.11 -9.83 20.40
CA TRP A 115 -4.03 -11.20 19.87
C TRP A 115 -4.90 -12.20 20.65
N ASP A 116 -5.21 -11.93 21.91
CA ASP A 116 -6.12 -12.70 22.75
C ASP A 116 -7.61 -12.51 22.37
N GLU A 117 -7.93 -11.45 21.62
CA GLU A 117 -9.26 -11.22 21.04
C GLU A 117 -9.43 -11.91 19.68
N ALA A 118 -8.34 -12.33 19.04
CA ALA A 118 -8.40 -13.02 17.76
C ALA A 118 -8.94 -14.46 17.94
N VAL A 119 -9.98 -14.79 17.17
CA VAL A 119 -10.64 -16.10 17.22
C VAL A 119 -10.09 -17.02 16.15
N LYS A 120 -9.86 -16.50 14.95
CA LYS A 120 -9.32 -17.25 13.81
C LYS A 120 -8.77 -16.32 12.75
N ALA A 121 -7.93 -16.85 11.87
CA ALA A 121 -7.60 -16.23 10.60
C ALA A 121 -8.22 -17.04 9.45
N THR A 122 -8.62 -16.37 8.38
CA THR A 122 -9.10 -17.02 7.15
C THR A 122 -8.32 -16.53 5.95
N THR A 123 -7.94 -17.43 5.06
CA THR A 123 -7.30 -17.06 3.78
C THR A 123 -8.26 -17.31 2.62
N ALA A 124 -8.29 -16.42 1.63
CA ALA A 124 -9.09 -16.63 0.42
C ALA A 124 -8.43 -15.97 -0.79
N ALA A 125 -8.69 -16.53 -1.97
CA ALA A 125 -8.32 -15.90 -3.23
C ALA A 125 -9.45 -16.07 -4.24
N TYR A 126 -10.02 -14.98 -4.74
CA TYR A 126 -11.14 -15.02 -5.67
C TYR A 126 -11.09 -13.89 -6.69
N ILE A 127 -11.76 -14.08 -7.83
CA ILE A 127 -11.93 -13.05 -8.84
C ILE A 127 -13.22 -12.28 -8.53
N GLU A 128 -13.09 -10.99 -8.29
CA GLU A 128 -14.21 -10.08 -8.11
C GLU A 128 -14.53 -9.38 -9.45
N GLU A 129 -15.81 -9.41 -9.83
CA GLU A 129 -16.32 -8.58 -10.92
C GLU A 129 -16.62 -7.18 -10.39
N PHE A 130 -15.96 -6.15 -10.92
CA PHE A 130 -16.35 -4.77 -10.62
C PHE A 130 -17.02 -4.10 -11.83
N TYR A 131 -18.18 -3.50 -11.57
CA TYR A 131 -18.91 -2.72 -12.55
C TYR A 131 -18.18 -1.39 -12.79
N SER A 132 -17.41 -1.32 -13.88
CA SER A 132 -16.92 -0.05 -14.40
C SER A 132 -18.03 0.61 -15.24
N SER A 133 -18.25 1.91 -15.05
CA SER A 133 -19.20 2.73 -15.82
C SER A 133 -18.99 2.67 -17.34
N THR A 134 -17.82 2.18 -17.78
CA THR A 134 -17.47 1.91 -19.17
C THR A 134 -17.70 0.44 -19.56
N ARG A 135 -18.96 0.00 -19.75
CA ARG A 135 -19.48 -1.20 -20.49
C ARG A 135 -18.66 -2.51 -20.62
N ARG A 136 -17.56 -2.72 -19.89
CA ARG A 136 -16.75 -3.93 -19.86
C ARG A 136 -16.59 -4.33 -18.41
N ASN A 137 -17.08 -5.52 -18.06
CA ASN A 137 -16.78 -6.13 -16.77
C ASN A 137 -15.26 -6.26 -16.66
N ARG A 138 -14.70 -5.68 -15.60
CA ARG A 138 -13.28 -5.84 -15.29
C ARG A 138 -13.20 -6.84 -14.14
N LEU A 139 -12.41 -7.87 -14.37
CA LEU A 139 -12.08 -8.88 -13.36
C LEU A 139 -10.89 -8.38 -12.55
N ARG A 140 -11.00 -8.42 -11.23
CA ARG A 140 -9.92 -8.11 -10.30
C ARG A 140 -9.67 -9.33 -9.41
N ALA A 141 -8.43 -9.79 -9.36
CA ALA A 141 -8.05 -10.78 -8.35
C ALA A 141 -8.00 -10.11 -6.97
N VAL A 142 -8.62 -10.74 -5.99
CA VAL A 142 -8.62 -10.36 -4.59
C VAL A 142 -7.97 -11.48 -3.80
N LEU A 143 -6.99 -11.12 -2.98
CA LEU A 143 -6.33 -12.02 -2.03
C LEU A 143 -6.63 -11.50 -0.63
N GLU A 144 -7.01 -12.40 0.28
CA GLU A 144 -7.34 -12.06 1.65
C GLU A 144 -6.58 -12.93 2.64
N TYR A 145 -6.08 -12.28 3.68
CA TYR A 145 -5.69 -12.91 4.94
C TYR A 145 -6.42 -12.14 6.02
N ARG A 146 -7.53 -12.67 6.50
CA ARG A 146 -8.48 -11.94 7.34
C ARG A 146 -8.45 -12.48 8.76
N ILE A 147 -8.12 -11.62 9.71
CA ILE A 147 -8.16 -11.94 11.15
C ILE A 147 -9.56 -11.59 11.66
N HIS A 148 -10.20 -12.54 12.35
CA HIS A 148 -11.54 -12.39 12.93
C HIS A 148 -11.43 -12.28 14.45
N PHE A 149 -12.16 -11.35 15.04
CA PHE A 149 -12.12 -11.05 16.48
C PHE A 149 -13.41 -11.47 17.19
N LYS A 150 -13.35 -11.56 18.52
CA LYS A 150 -14.48 -11.98 19.38
C LYS A 150 -15.70 -11.07 19.27
N ASP A 151 -15.51 -9.80 18.93
CA ASP A 151 -16.58 -8.82 18.74
C ASP A 151 -17.31 -8.96 17.38
N GLY A 152 -16.88 -9.91 16.54
CA GLY A 152 -17.43 -10.15 15.20
C GLY A 152 -16.80 -9.27 14.12
N SER A 153 -15.88 -8.38 14.48
CA SER A 153 -15.13 -7.60 13.50
C SER A 153 -14.09 -8.47 12.78
N SER A 154 -13.68 -8.03 11.58
CA SER A 154 -12.61 -8.68 10.85
C SER A 154 -11.77 -7.69 10.06
N VAL A 155 -10.48 -7.99 9.91
CA VAL A 155 -9.51 -7.12 9.23
C VAL A 155 -8.72 -7.93 8.23
N ASN A 156 -8.72 -7.50 6.97
CA ASN A 156 -7.82 -8.04 5.95
C ASN A 156 -6.44 -7.40 6.10
N VAL A 157 -5.43 -8.25 6.30
CA VAL A 157 -4.02 -7.91 6.49
C VAL A 157 -3.18 -8.52 5.36
N TRP A 158 -3.72 -8.55 4.14
CA TRP A 158 -2.95 -8.91 2.96
C TRP A 158 -2.16 -7.71 2.44
N ASP A 159 -0.83 -7.83 2.31
CA ASP A 159 0.04 -6.88 1.60
C ASP A 159 1.03 -7.63 0.70
N ASP A 160 2.17 -8.06 1.23
CA ASP A 160 3.17 -8.86 0.51
C ASP A 160 3.36 -10.26 1.12
N ALA A 161 3.85 -11.20 0.31
CA ALA A 161 4.03 -12.60 0.70
C ALA A 161 4.96 -12.81 1.90
N SER A 162 6.05 -12.04 1.99
CA SER A 162 7.09 -12.21 3.02
C SER A 162 6.60 -11.73 4.38
N SER A 163 5.96 -10.55 4.42
CA SER A 163 5.33 -10.03 5.63
C SER A 163 4.18 -10.94 6.08
N LEU A 164 3.38 -11.45 5.13
CA LEU A 164 2.27 -12.34 5.43
C LEU A 164 2.73 -13.70 5.97
N SER A 165 3.86 -14.24 5.48
CA SER A 165 4.44 -15.48 6.01
C SER A 165 5.00 -15.33 7.43
N LYS A 166 5.57 -14.16 7.76
CA LYS A 166 5.96 -13.84 9.15
C LYS A 166 4.73 -13.73 10.05
N LEU A 167 3.69 -13.04 9.57
CA LEU A 167 2.43 -12.91 10.29
C LEU A 167 1.78 -14.28 10.53
N ASP A 168 1.67 -15.13 9.51
CA ASP A 168 1.05 -16.45 9.62
C ASP A 168 1.74 -17.33 10.65
N LYS A 169 3.08 -17.34 10.65
CA LYS A 169 3.86 -18.03 11.70
C LYS A 169 3.55 -17.47 13.09
N TYR A 170 3.43 -16.16 13.22
CA TYR A 170 3.13 -15.51 14.48
C TYR A 170 1.70 -15.84 14.97
N VAL A 171 0.70 -15.71 14.11
CA VAL A 171 -0.71 -16.05 14.39
C VAL A 171 -0.82 -17.51 14.85
N ARG A 172 -0.21 -18.44 14.13
CA ARG A 172 -0.17 -19.87 14.51
C ARG A 172 0.55 -20.09 15.84
N SER A 173 1.64 -19.35 16.12
CA SER A 173 2.37 -19.44 17.39
C SER A 173 1.55 -19.00 18.61
N LYS A 174 0.54 -18.14 18.39
CA LYS A 174 -0.44 -17.72 19.41
C LYS A 174 -1.59 -18.71 19.58
N GLY A 175 -1.58 -19.84 18.86
CA GLY A 175 -2.65 -20.83 18.90
C GLY A 175 -3.93 -20.38 18.18
N ILE A 176 -3.87 -19.32 17.39
CA ILE A 176 -5.01 -18.86 16.59
C ILE A 176 -5.13 -19.78 15.37
N PRO A 177 -6.27 -20.45 15.16
CA PRO A 177 -6.47 -21.33 14.02
C PRO A 177 -6.50 -20.53 12.72
N VAL A 178 -5.90 -21.09 11.67
CA VAL A 178 -5.93 -20.55 10.31
C VAL A 178 -6.78 -21.48 9.46
N GLU A 179 -7.86 -20.96 8.90
CA GLU A 179 -8.78 -21.67 8.03
C GLU A 179 -8.55 -21.25 6.58
N HIS A 180 -8.46 -22.24 5.68
CA HIS A 180 -8.30 -21.97 4.25
C HIS A 180 -9.65 -21.98 3.58
N GLY A 181 -10.07 -20.80 3.09
CA GLY A 181 -11.22 -20.63 2.24
C GLY A 181 -10.94 -21.04 0.80
N GLU A 182 -11.88 -20.71 -0.09
CA GLU A 182 -11.73 -21.01 -1.51
C GLU A 182 -10.59 -20.18 -2.13
N ALA A 183 -9.75 -20.88 -2.91
CA ALA A 183 -8.68 -20.28 -3.69
C ALA A 183 -8.92 -20.59 -5.16
N ASP A 184 -9.29 -19.57 -5.93
CA ASP A 184 -9.59 -19.67 -7.35
C ASP A 184 -8.36 -20.26 -8.09
N PRO A 185 -8.53 -21.42 -8.78
CA PRO A 185 -7.44 -22.06 -9.51
C PRO A 185 -6.77 -21.15 -10.54
N ILE A 186 -7.52 -20.21 -11.14
CA ILE A 186 -6.97 -19.25 -12.12
C ILE A 186 -5.94 -18.35 -11.44
N ILE A 187 -6.22 -17.90 -10.21
CA ILE A 187 -5.29 -17.08 -9.42
C ILE A 187 -4.08 -17.92 -9.03
N LEU A 188 -4.28 -19.13 -8.49
CA LEU A 188 -3.20 -20.03 -8.07
C LEU A 188 -2.23 -20.42 -9.21
N ASN A 189 -2.75 -20.54 -10.43
CA ASN A 189 -1.96 -20.84 -11.62
C ASN A 189 -1.21 -19.62 -12.17
N HIS A 190 -1.63 -18.39 -11.81
CA HIS A 190 -1.06 -17.14 -12.31
C HIS A 190 -0.69 -16.17 -11.19
N LEU A 191 -0.19 -16.66 -10.05
CA LEU A 191 0.09 -15.84 -8.86
C LEU A 191 0.98 -14.63 -9.15
N ARG A 192 2.00 -14.78 -10.00
CA ARG A 192 2.89 -13.68 -10.41
C ARG A 192 2.17 -12.50 -11.07
N LYS A 193 0.97 -12.73 -11.62
CA LYS A 193 0.15 -11.69 -12.25
C LYS A 193 -0.68 -10.92 -11.22
N TYR A 194 -0.97 -11.52 -10.08
CA TYR A 194 -2.00 -11.05 -9.15
C TYR A 194 -1.48 -10.67 -7.77
N ALA A 195 -0.25 -11.07 -7.42
CA ALA A 195 0.33 -10.81 -6.12
C ALA A 195 1.83 -10.53 -6.21
N ASP A 196 2.30 -9.60 -5.39
CA ASP A 196 3.72 -9.27 -5.22
C ASP A 196 4.34 -10.28 -4.21
N GLY A 197 5.51 -10.85 -4.56
CA GLY A 197 6.24 -11.78 -3.70
C GLY A 197 6.54 -13.14 -4.35
N ASP A 198 7.00 -14.10 -3.54
CA ASP A 198 7.29 -15.47 -4.00
C ASP A 198 5.98 -16.25 -4.22
N PRO A 199 5.66 -16.69 -5.46
CA PRO A 199 4.46 -17.46 -5.74
C PRO A 199 4.31 -18.73 -4.90
N GLU A 200 5.39 -19.40 -4.54
CA GLU A 200 5.31 -20.63 -3.74
C GLU A 200 4.93 -20.32 -2.30
N GLU A 201 5.41 -19.21 -1.75
CA GLU A 201 5.03 -18.74 -0.41
C GLU A 201 3.55 -18.33 -0.38
N ILE A 202 3.10 -17.62 -1.41
CA ILE A 202 1.68 -17.21 -1.55
C ILE A 202 0.79 -18.43 -1.69
N ARG A 203 1.17 -19.41 -2.53
CA ARG A 203 0.43 -20.66 -2.68
C ARG A 203 0.34 -21.39 -1.34
N ARG A 204 1.46 -21.48 -0.60
CA ARG A 204 1.50 -22.11 0.72
C ARG A 204 0.51 -21.44 1.68
N LEU A 205 0.45 -20.12 1.69
CA LEU A 205 -0.45 -19.36 2.57
C LEU A 205 -1.93 -19.60 2.23
N LEU A 206 -2.25 -19.76 0.94
CA LEU A 206 -3.63 -19.93 0.49
C LEU A 206 -4.16 -21.37 0.62
N THR A 207 -3.28 -22.38 0.66
CA THR A 207 -3.71 -23.79 0.52
C THR A 207 -3.33 -24.71 1.69
N ARG A 208 -2.74 -24.22 2.79
CA ARG A 208 -2.04 -25.08 3.76
C ARG A 208 -2.21 -24.70 5.22
#